data_AF-A0A835X285-F1
#
_entry.id   AF-A0A835X285-F1
#
_cell.length_a   1.000
_cell.length_b   1.000
_cell.length_c   1.000
_cell.angle_alpha   90.00
_cell.angle_beta   90.00
_cell.angle_gamma   90.00
#
_symmetry.space_group_name_H-M   'P 1'
#
loop_
_entity.id
_entity.type
_entity.pdbx_description
1 polymer ?
#
loop_
_entity_poly.entity_id
_entity_poly.type
_entity_poly.pdbx_seq_one_letter_code
_entity_poly.pdbx_strand_id
1 'polypeptide(L)'
;MIVVILSSEVTSVNEVNTNIVPSQVVGGEKIPTDLSIDGWIFDPESGNKIVGKYLFGEKLLVSKNDLLFTLGSAQLNVVAPTGMADFDSSLVVVIIIVILSGGAAVFYLKGYKKG
;
A
#
# COMPACT_ATOMS: atom_id res chain seq x y z
N MET A 1 21.73 2.32 6.42
CA MET A 1 21.58 3.45 5.47
C MET A 1 20.12 3.86 5.41
N ILE A 2 19.81 5.15 5.22
CA ILE A 2 18.42 5.63 5.10
C ILE A 2 18.27 6.39 3.79
N VAL A 3 17.20 6.08 3.05
CA VAL A 3 16.81 6.75 1.81
C VAL A 3 15.38 7.25 1.96
N VAL A 4 15.14 8.50 1.59
CA VAL A 4 13.79 9.09 1.58
C VAL A 4 13.44 9.41 0.13
N ILE A 5 12.36 8.83 -0.35
CA ILE A 5 11.80 9.11 -1.67
C ILE A 5 10.61 10.05 -1.47
N LEU A 6 10.64 11.17 -2.18
CA LEU A 6 9.53 12.13 -2.27
C LEU A 6 9.10 12.22 -3.72
N SER A 7 7.80 12.05 -3.97
CA SER A 7 7.21 12.04 -5.30
C SER A 7 5.94 12.88 -5.33
N SER A 8 5.73 13.63 -6.41
CA SER A 8 4.48 14.34 -6.65
C SER A 8 3.32 13.40 -6.94
N GLU A 9 3.62 12.22 -7.48
CA GLU A 9 2.66 11.16 -7.78
C GLU A 9 2.86 9.95 -6.87
N VAL A 10 1.82 9.13 -6.71
CA VAL A 10 1.90 7.90 -5.91
C VAL A 10 2.82 6.91 -6.61
N THR A 11 3.93 6.56 -5.96
CA THR A 11 4.87 5.54 -6.43
C THR A 11 4.92 4.37 -5.44
N SER A 12 5.41 3.21 -5.87
CA SER A 12 5.66 2.07 -5.01
C SER A 12 7.07 1.54 -5.24
N VAL A 13 7.65 0.95 -4.20
CA VAL A 13 8.80 0.05 -4.40
C VAL A 13 8.30 -1.16 -5.19
N ASN A 14 9.02 -1.50 -6.27
CA ASN A 14 8.63 -2.60 -7.14
C ASN A 14 9.55 -3.81 -6.93
N GLU A 15 10.84 -3.64 -7.22
CA GLU A 15 11.83 -4.71 -7.07
C GLU A 15 12.97 -4.28 -6.14
N VAL A 16 13.53 -5.26 -5.44
CA VAL A 16 14.74 -5.11 -4.62
C VAL A 16 15.73 -6.20 -5.03
N ASN A 17 17.02 -5.86 -5.06
CA ASN A 17 18.08 -6.84 -5.35
C ASN A 17 18.49 -7.68 -4.12
N THR A 18 17.96 -7.36 -2.94
CA THR A 18 18.22 -8.03 -1.67
C THR A 18 16.90 -8.35 -0.97
N ASN A 19 16.95 -8.83 0.26
CA ASN A 19 15.74 -9.19 1.00
C ASN A 19 14.92 -7.95 1.37
N ILE A 20 13.61 -8.15 1.53
CA ILE A 20 12.78 -7.31 2.41
C ILE A 20 12.86 -7.93 3.80
N VAL A 21 13.38 -7.17 4.78
CA VAL A 21 13.57 -7.70 6.13
C VAL A 21 12.21 -7.89 6.80
N PRO A 22 11.92 -9.10 7.34
CA PRO A 22 10.71 -9.33 8.13
C PRO A 22 10.60 -8.31 9.26
N SER A 23 9.44 -7.66 9.36
CA SER A 23 9.21 -6.62 10.34
C SER A 23 7.80 -6.67 10.91
N GLN A 24 7.66 -6.07 12.09
CA GLN A 24 6.39 -5.91 12.80
C GLN A 24 6.17 -4.44 13.12
N VAL A 25 4.91 -4.01 13.18
CA VAL A 25 4.58 -2.63 13.54
C VAL A 25 4.53 -2.50 15.06
N VAL A 26 5.39 -1.65 15.61
CA VAL A 26 5.41 -1.31 17.05
C VAL A 26 5.39 0.20 17.17
N GLY A 27 4.39 0.74 17.88
CA GLY A 27 4.25 2.20 18.02
C GLY A 27 4.02 2.95 16.70
N GLY A 28 3.54 2.27 15.66
CA GLY A 28 3.32 2.85 14.34
C GLY A 28 4.53 2.83 13.41
N GLU A 29 5.64 2.21 13.81
CA GLU A 29 6.83 2.03 12.96
C GLU A 29 7.09 0.55 12.65
N LYS A 30 7.55 0.25 11.44
CA LYS A 30 8.09 -1.08 11.11
C LYS A 30 9.45 -1.32 11.77
N ILE A 31 9.48 -2.29 12.69
CA ILE A 31 10.67 -2.75 13.40
C ILE A 31 11.04 -4.16 12.92
N PRO A 32 12.29 -4.42 12.51
CA PRO A 32 12.74 -5.77 12.14
C PRO A 32 12.53 -6.79 13.26
N THR A 33 12.05 -7.98 12.92
CA THR A 33 11.92 -9.09 13.88
C THR A 33 13.18 -9.95 13.96
N ASP A 34 14.02 -9.89 12.92
CA ASP A 34 15.32 -10.55 12.86
C ASP A 34 16.37 -9.55 12.40
N LEU A 35 17.41 -9.34 13.22
CA LEU A 35 18.48 -8.39 12.94
C LEU A 35 19.67 -9.00 12.21
N SER A 36 19.68 -10.33 11.99
CA SER A 36 20.76 -11.03 11.28
C SER A 36 20.61 -10.96 9.74
N ILE A 37 19.38 -10.74 9.26
CA ILE A 37 19.05 -10.73 7.84
C ILE A 37 19.31 -9.34 7.25
N ASP A 38 20.19 -9.28 6.24
CA ASP A 38 20.42 -8.03 5.51
C ASP A 38 19.29 -7.75 4.52
N GLY A 39 18.98 -6.48 4.29
CA GLY A 39 17.94 -6.09 3.35
C GLY A 39 17.28 -4.75 3.65
N TRP A 40 16.22 -4.46 2.89
CA TRP A 40 15.45 -3.24 2.99
C TRP A 40 14.22 -3.37 3.90
N ILE A 41 13.90 -2.30 4.60
CA ILE A 41 12.61 -2.06 5.27
C ILE A 41 12.04 -0.78 4.70
N PHE A 42 10.86 -0.84 4.10
CA PHE A 42 10.15 0.33 3.57
C PHE A 42 8.90 0.64 4.38
N ASP A 43 8.76 1.89 4.79
CA ASP A 43 7.63 2.37 5.57
C ASP A 43 7.19 3.78 5.12
N PRO A 44 6.07 3.92 4.41
CA PRO A 44 5.28 2.86 3.75
C PRO A 44 6.01 2.27 2.53
N GLU A 45 5.49 1.19 1.95
CA GLU A 45 6.01 0.60 0.69
C GLU A 45 5.53 1.34 -0.58
N SER A 46 4.49 2.17 -0.44
CA SER A 46 3.96 3.01 -1.51
C SER A 46 3.43 4.34 -0.97
N GLY A 47 3.37 5.36 -1.83
CA GLY A 47 2.89 6.68 -1.50
C GLY A 47 3.71 7.79 -2.16
N ASN A 48 3.39 9.03 -1.80
CA ASN A 48 4.15 10.21 -2.18
C ASN A 48 5.42 10.39 -1.34
N LYS A 49 5.52 9.69 -0.21
CA LYS A 49 6.70 9.64 0.66
C LYS A 49 6.94 8.20 1.08
N ILE A 50 8.13 7.68 0.77
CA ILE A 50 8.60 6.35 1.16
C ILE A 50 9.91 6.52 1.92
N VAL A 51 10.06 5.85 3.05
CA VAL A 51 11.32 5.79 3.79
C VAL A 51 11.85 4.36 3.73
N GLY A 52 13.00 4.19 3.08
CA GLY A 52 13.74 2.94 3.04
C GLY A 52 14.89 2.95 4.07
N LYS A 53 14.95 1.93 4.91
CA LYS A 53 16.07 1.67 5.83
C LYS A 53 16.74 0.37 5.39
N TYR A 54 18.05 0.41 5.11
CA TYR A 54 18.81 -0.81 4.83
C TYR A 54 19.50 -1.30 6.09
N LEU A 55 19.21 -2.55 6.46
CA LEU A 55 19.82 -3.30 7.55
C LEU A 55 20.96 -4.15 6.99
N PHE A 56 22.14 -4.06 7.59
CA PHE A 56 23.33 -4.80 7.14
C PHE A 56 23.29 -6.27 7.57
N GLY A 57 22.47 -6.63 8.56
CA GLY A 57 22.46 -7.96 9.12
C GLY A 57 23.82 -8.31 9.72
N GLU A 58 24.29 -9.52 9.42
CA GLU A 58 25.64 -9.98 9.76
C GLU A 58 26.73 -9.49 8.79
N LYS A 59 26.37 -8.79 7.69
CA LYS A 59 27.35 -8.31 6.72
C LYS A 59 28.13 -7.11 7.27
N LEU A 60 29.45 -7.14 7.07
CA LEU A 60 30.33 -6.00 7.37
C LEU A 60 30.45 -5.02 6.20
N LEU A 61 30.14 -5.48 4.99
CA LEU A 61 30.29 -4.74 3.73
C LEU A 61 29.07 -5.00 2.85
N VAL A 62 28.62 -3.95 2.17
CA VAL A 62 27.45 -3.99 1.28
C VAL A 62 27.85 -3.32 -0.03
N SER A 63 27.55 -3.97 -1.14
CA SER A 63 27.88 -3.49 -2.47
C SER A 63 26.81 -2.52 -2.98
N LYS A 64 27.14 -1.75 -4.03
CA LYS A 64 26.15 -0.94 -4.75
C LYS A 64 24.97 -1.79 -5.26
N ASN A 65 25.24 -3.03 -5.69
CA ASN A 65 24.21 -3.90 -6.23
C ASN A 65 23.20 -4.35 -5.17
N ASP A 66 23.66 -4.53 -3.93
CA ASP A 66 22.80 -4.92 -2.79
C ASP A 66 21.80 -3.81 -2.42
N LEU A 67 22.19 -2.56 -2.66
CA LEU A 67 21.41 -1.36 -2.36
C LEU A 67 20.45 -0.97 -3.49
N LEU A 68 20.40 -1.72 -4.59
CA LEU A 68 19.56 -1.38 -5.73
C LEU A 68 18.11 -1.81 -5.48
N PHE A 69 17.20 -0.88 -5.71
CA PHE A 69 15.77 -1.11 -5.77
C PHE A 69 15.17 -0.25 -6.89
N THR A 70 14.00 -0.64 -7.38
CA THR A 70 13.27 0.09 -8.42
C THR A 70 11.96 0.65 -7.89
N LEU A 71 11.55 1.76 -8.49
CA LEU A 71 10.27 2.38 -8.24
C LEU A 71 9.35 2.11 -9.43
N GLY A 72 8.09 1.81 -9.14
CA GLY A 72 7.02 1.67 -10.11
C GLY A 72 5.91 2.67 -9.86
N SER A 73 5.01 2.81 -10.84
CA SER A 73 3.70 3.37 -10.55
C SER A 73 3.00 2.45 -9.55
N ALA A 74 2.48 3.01 -8.47
CA ALA A 74 1.61 2.22 -7.62
C ALA A 74 0.38 1.86 -8.44
N GLN A 75 0.27 0.59 -8.84
CA GLN A 75 -0.99 0.09 -9.37
C GLN A 75 -1.99 0.22 -8.23
N LEU A 76 -2.84 1.24 -8.31
CA LEU A 76 -4.09 1.20 -7.58
C LEU A 76 -4.80 -0.03 -8.11
N ASN A 77 -4.69 -1.14 -7.39
CA ASN A 77 -5.64 -2.23 -7.50
C ASN A 77 -6.96 -1.67 -6.98
N VAL A 78 -7.58 -0.80 -7.77
CA VAL A 78 -9.01 -0.69 -7.82
C VAL A 78 -9.42 -2.11 -8.21
N VAL A 79 -9.84 -2.89 -7.23
CA VAL A 79 -10.74 -4.00 -7.51
C VAL A 79 -11.98 -3.30 -8.06
N ALA A 80 -11.94 -2.98 -9.36
CA ALA A 80 -13.14 -2.75 -10.12
C ALA A 80 -13.92 -4.04 -9.90
N PRO A 81 -15.14 -3.99 -9.36
CA PRO A 81 -16.04 -5.13 -9.48
C PRO A 81 -15.98 -5.51 -10.95
N THR A 82 -15.63 -6.76 -11.24
CA THR A 82 -15.48 -7.25 -12.61
C THR A 82 -16.74 -6.85 -13.38
N GLY A 83 -16.56 -5.86 -14.27
CA GLY A 83 -17.64 -5.19 -14.98
C GLY A 83 -17.91 -3.77 -14.49
N MET A 84 -17.04 -2.81 -14.81
CA MET A 84 -17.47 -1.54 -15.39
C MET A 84 -16.28 -0.74 -15.93
N ALA A 85 -16.55 -0.12 -17.07
CA ALA A 85 -15.62 0.59 -17.94
C ALA A 85 -14.92 1.77 -17.26
N ASP A 86 -13.86 2.25 -17.91
CA ASP A 86 -13.20 3.53 -17.68
C ASP A 86 -14.21 4.63 -17.38
N PHE A 87 -14.07 5.27 -16.21
CA PHE A 87 -14.75 6.53 -15.95
C PHE A 87 -13.81 7.50 -15.24
N ASP A 88 -13.41 8.48 -16.02
CA ASP A 88 -12.73 9.70 -15.64
C ASP A 88 -13.49 10.43 -14.51
N SER A 89 -12.79 10.63 -13.39
CA SER A 89 -12.95 11.57 -12.25
C SER A 89 -14.33 12.04 -11.72
N SER A 90 -15.46 11.58 -12.26
CA SER A 90 -16.84 11.94 -11.84
C SER A 90 -17.54 10.83 -11.03
N LEU A 91 -16.96 9.63 -10.98
CA LEU A 91 -17.63 8.43 -10.48
C LEU A 91 -17.59 8.26 -8.94
N VAL A 92 -16.64 8.91 -8.25
CA VAL A 92 -16.51 8.82 -6.78
C VAL A 92 -17.75 9.35 -6.06
N VAL A 93 -18.35 10.44 -6.54
CA VAL A 93 -19.55 11.03 -5.93
C VAL A 93 -20.77 10.10 -6.08
N VAL A 94 -20.88 9.40 -7.22
CA VAL A 94 -22.02 8.52 -7.52
C VAL A 94 -22.02 7.27 -6.62
N ILE A 95 -20.85 6.71 -6.29
CA ILE A 95 -20.73 5.55 -5.39
C ILE A 95 -21.29 5.86 -3.99
N ILE A 96 -21.01 7.06 -3.46
CA ILE A 96 -21.51 7.49 -2.14
C ILE A 96 -23.05 7.56 -2.14
N ILE A 97 -23.66 8.05 -3.22
CA ILE A 97 -25.13 8.17 -3.34
C ILE A 97 -25.80 6.79 -3.42
N VAL A 98 -25.20 5.82 -4.14
CA VAL A 98 -25.75 4.46 -4.28
C VAL A 98 -25.81 3.72 -2.94
N ILE A 99 -24.78 3.86 -2.09
CA ILE A 99 -24.75 3.22 -0.76
C ILE A 99 -25.86 3.76 0.14
N LEU A 100 -26.11 5.08 0.11
CA LEU A 100 -27.16 5.70 0.92
C LEU A 100 -28.57 5.37 0.43
N SER A 101 -28.77 5.14 -0.87
CA SER A 101 -30.09 4.81 -1.44
C SER A 101 -30.47 3.32 -1.30
N GLY A 102 -29.49 2.40 -1.43
CA GLY A 102 -29.74 0.96 -1.32
C GLY A 102 -30.23 0.51 0.07
N GLY A 103 -29.79 1.18 1.14
CA GLY A 103 -30.20 0.86 2.51
C GLY A 103 -31.69 1.10 2.79
N ALA A 104 -32.26 2.17 2.23
CA ALA A 104 -33.66 2.54 2.48
C ALA A 104 -34.66 1.56 1.86
N ALA A 105 -34.40 1.08 0.64
CA ALA A 105 -35.30 0.15 -0.06
C ALA A 105 -35.39 -1.21 0.66
N VAL A 106 -34.26 -1.72 1.14
CA VAL A 106 -34.21 -3.00 1.88
C VAL A 106 -34.89 -2.87 3.26
N PHE A 107 -34.82 -1.70 3.90
CA PHE A 107 -35.49 -1.47 5.18
C PHE A 107 -37.01 -1.29 5.02
N TYR A 108 -37.47 -0.63 3.95
CA TYR A 108 -38.89 -0.39 3.68
C TYR A 108 -39.66 -1.71 3.39
N LEU A 109 -39.06 -2.65 2.65
CA LEU A 109 -39.66 -3.95 2.35
C LEU A 109 -39.78 -4.88 3.57
N LYS A 110 -38.91 -4.74 4.57
CA LYS A 110 -38.91 -5.60 5.77
C LYS A 110 -39.96 -5.19 6.82
N GLY A 111 -40.48 -3.97 6.75
CA GLY A 111 -41.54 -3.46 7.63
C GLY A 111 -42.96 -3.78 7.18
N TYR A 112 -43.20 -4.15 5.92
CA TYR A 112 -44.56 -4.31 5.38
C TYR A 112 -45.22 -5.67 5.70
N LYS A 113 -44.60 -6.51 6.52
CA LYS A 113 -45.14 -7.83 6.86
C LYS A 113 -45.19 -8.04 8.37
N LYS A 114 -45.95 -7.18 9.05
CA LYS A 114 -46.70 -7.43 10.31
C LYS A 114 -47.46 -6.16 10.71
N GLY A 115 -48.77 -6.17 10.49
CA GLY A 115 -49.71 -5.10 10.82
C GLY A 115 -50.91 -5.15 9.90
#